data_AF-A0A8C1F6S6-F1
#
_entry.id   AF-A0A8C1F6S6-F1
#
_cell.length_a   1.000
_cell.length_b   1.000
_cell.length_c   1.000
_cell.angle_alpha   90.00
_cell.angle_beta   90.00
_cell.angle_gamma   90.00
#
_symmetry.space_group_name_H-M   'P 1'
#
loop_
_entity.id
_entity.type
_entity.pdbx_description
1 polymer ?
#
loop_
_entity_poly.entity_id
_entity_poly.type
_entity_poly.pdbx_seq_one_letter_code
_entity_poly.pdbx_strand_id
1 'polypeptide(L)'
;MRHASTSNETMENSSLTMTNLFKICTQCERLSKKDVGVRIPRLVGNGPSRFIPEKEILQVSKLNERIQSIFEDAFAVLGRLDNISLVMGFHPQYLESFLKTLHYLLQMDGPLSLHCRHYIGIMAAARHQCTYLVNLHVNDFLHVGGDPKWLNGLEEAPQKLRALGELNKILAHRPWLLTKEHIEHLLKAEEHSWSLAELIHVVVLLTLYHSLASFTFGCGINPDINTDGGHTFRVPSLSGYCVCDIANGNSTLEEMFGNQQVSEFSGEVEVLMEKMKQLQECHDEEEASQEEMATRFEREKTESMLVVTSEDEECVPSRDVSRHFEDLSYGYKNFSRRGEHVPTLRVLDYSWEDHGFSLVNRLYPDFGQLLDEKFQIAYNLTYNTMATHQGVDTSMLRRAIWNYIHCMFGIRYDDYDYGEINQLLDRSFKVYIKTMVRTPEKITKRMYDSFWRQFQHSEKVRSTLETKMNRHRLFVKVKSSGSELITILFFCLSGPR
;
A
#
# COMPACT_ATOMS: atom_id res chain seq x y z
N MET A 1 -18.61 72.89 63.18
CA MET A 1 -18.30 73.29 61.78
C MET A 1 -17.68 72.05 61.13
N ARG A 2 -18.12 71.55 59.96
CA ARG A 2 -17.96 72.11 58.58
C ARG A 2 -16.47 72.32 58.26
N HIS A 3 -15.81 71.70 57.27
CA HIS A 3 -16.18 70.76 56.16
C HIS A 3 -15.12 69.62 56.08
N ALA A 4 -15.35 68.39 55.60
CA ALA A 4 -15.52 67.90 54.20
C ALA A 4 -14.39 68.33 53.23
N SER A 5 -13.75 67.48 52.41
CA SER A 5 -13.88 66.02 52.14
C SER A 5 -12.46 65.42 51.79
N THR A 6 -12.16 64.35 51.03
CA THR A 6 -12.85 63.52 50.00
C THR A 6 -12.19 62.10 49.86
N SER A 7 -12.31 61.44 48.70
CA SER A 7 -11.93 60.07 48.30
C SER A 7 -10.53 59.99 47.62
N ASN A 8 -9.94 58.83 47.23
CA ASN A 8 -10.50 57.48 47.04
C ASN A 8 -9.50 56.30 47.21
N GLU A 9 -10.05 55.10 47.44
CA GLU A 9 -9.55 53.73 47.13
C GLU A 9 -8.12 53.26 47.51
N THR A 10 -8.09 52.26 48.41
CA THR A 10 -6.95 51.36 48.69
C THR A 10 -7.09 50.04 47.94
N MET A 11 -6.08 49.63 47.15
CA MET A 11 -6.03 48.28 46.57
C MET A 11 -5.32 47.29 47.52
N GLU A 12 -6.11 46.44 48.19
CA GLU A 12 -5.57 45.25 48.85
C GLU A 12 -5.49 44.07 47.86
N ASN A 13 -4.37 43.34 47.84
CA ASN A 13 -4.18 42.19 46.95
C ASN A 13 -5.05 41.01 47.40
N SER A 14 -6.10 40.70 46.64
CA SER A 14 -7.01 39.60 46.93
C SER A 14 -6.43 38.23 46.54
N SER A 15 -6.00 37.47 47.55
CA SER A 15 -5.57 36.07 47.37
C SER A 15 -6.76 35.14 47.14
N LEU A 16 -7.20 35.01 45.87
CA LEU A 16 -8.30 34.13 45.48
C LEU A 16 -7.82 32.76 44.98
N THR A 17 -8.17 31.72 45.73
CA THR A 17 -7.83 30.31 45.47
C THR A 17 -8.58 29.74 44.26
N MET A 18 -7.89 29.61 43.11
CA MET A 18 -8.37 28.94 41.90
C MET A 18 -8.24 27.39 41.96
N THR A 19 -8.64 26.78 43.07
CA THR A 19 -8.39 25.34 43.35
C THR A 19 -9.43 24.38 42.74
N ASN A 20 -10.27 24.82 41.79
CA ASN A 20 -11.49 24.12 41.37
C ASN A 20 -11.74 24.09 39.85
N LEU A 21 -10.74 23.72 39.03
CA LEU A 21 -10.92 23.52 37.59
C LEU A 21 -10.46 22.15 37.03
N PHE A 22 -9.90 21.25 37.86
CA PHE A 22 -9.42 19.94 37.41
C PHE A 22 -9.90 18.82 38.34
N LYS A 23 -10.99 18.13 37.97
CA LYS A 23 -11.44 16.91 38.65
C LYS A 23 -10.74 15.69 38.06
N ILE A 24 -9.61 15.30 38.65
CA ILE A 24 -8.98 14.02 38.37
C ILE A 24 -9.90 12.90 38.88
N CYS A 25 -10.17 11.88 38.06
CA CYS A 25 -10.92 10.70 38.48
C CYS A 25 -10.18 9.97 39.61
N THR A 26 -10.89 9.52 40.65
CA THR A 26 -10.31 8.83 41.83
C THR A 26 -9.52 7.57 41.46
N GLN A 27 -9.81 6.94 40.32
CA GLN A 27 -9.03 5.83 39.78
C GLN A 27 -7.67 6.28 39.21
N CYS A 28 -7.62 7.41 38.50
CA CYS A 28 -6.38 8.01 38.03
C CYS A 28 -5.54 8.56 39.20
N GLU A 29 -6.20 9.12 40.21
CA GLU A 29 -5.56 9.59 41.45
C GLU A 29 -4.92 8.44 42.25
N ARG A 30 -5.47 7.22 42.16
CA ARG A 30 -4.88 5.99 42.71
C ARG A 30 -3.70 5.49 41.89
N LEU A 31 -3.79 5.51 40.56
CA LEU A 31 -2.69 5.10 39.67
C LEU A 31 -1.46 6.02 39.84
N SER A 32 -1.67 7.33 39.95
CA SER A 32 -0.60 8.32 40.22
C SER A 32 0.11 8.13 41.56
N LYS A 33 -0.41 7.28 42.47
CA LYS A 33 0.18 6.99 43.79
C LYS A 33 0.89 5.63 43.86
N LYS A 34 1.08 4.98 42.71
CA LYS A 34 1.93 3.78 42.54
C LYS A 34 2.87 3.94 41.34
N ASP A 35 3.77 4.91 41.42
CA ASP A 35 4.86 5.08 40.45
C ASP A 35 5.95 4.02 40.66
N VAL A 36 5.59 2.77 40.35
CA VAL A 36 6.58 1.72 40.05
C VAL A 36 7.19 2.12 38.72
N GLY A 37 8.44 2.59 38.72
CA GLY A 37 9.08 3.38 37.65
C GLY A 37 9.31 2.71 36.28
N VAL A 38 8.46 1.75 35.91
CA VAL A 38 8.36 1.11 34.60
C VAL A 38 7.60 2.04 33.65
N ARG A 39 8.28 2.57 32.64
CA ARG A 39 7.65 3.40 31.61
C ARG A 39 6.83 2.51 30.67
N ILE A 40 5.50 2.57 30.77
CA ILE A 40 4.59 1.84 29.87
C ILE A 40 4.63 2.49 28.47
N PRO A 41 4.92 1.75 27.39
CA PRO A 41 4.79 2.24 26.02
C PRO A 41 3.33 2.58 25.69
N ARG A 42 3.10 3.68 24.97
CA ARG A 42 1.77 4.10 24.50
C ARG A 42 1.81 4.30 22.99
N LEU A 43 0.78 3.87 22.26
CA LEU A 43 0.66 4.12 20.82
C LEU A 43 0.77 5.63 20.49
N VAL A 44 1.45 5.95 19.39
CA VAL A 44 1.61 7.33 18.89
C VAL A 44 0.48 7.75 17.95
N GLY A 45 -0.15 6.79 17.26
CA GLY A 45 -1.28 7.01 16.37
C GLY A 45 -2.60 6.48 16.94
N ASN A 46 -3.72 7.05 16.47
CA ASN A 46 -5.08 6.60 16.80
C ASN A 46 -5.43 5.37 15.94
N GLY A 47 -5.02 4.19 16.39
CA GLY A 47 -5.29 2.91 15.72
C GLY A 47 -4.42 2.59 14.49
N PRO A 48 -4.78 1.54 13.71
CA PRO A 48 -3.91 0.98 12.67
C PRO A 48 -3.67 1.87 11.43
N SER A 49 -4.51 2.88 11.21
CA SER A 49 -4.44 3.78 10.05
C SER A 49 -4.57 5.25 10.49
N ARG A 50 -3.86 6.15 9.79
CA ARG A 50 -4.05 7.61 9.90
C ARG A 50 -5.11 8.17 8.96
N PHE A 51 -5.71 7.32 8.11
CA PHE A 51 -6.71 7.70 7.10
C PHE A 51 -8.12 7.18 7.43
N ILE A 52 -8.22 5.99 8.03
CA ILE A 52 -9.46 5.30 8.39
C ILE A 52 -9.67 5.39 9.91
N PRO A 53 -10.87 5.72 10.42
CA PRO A 53 -11.14 5.74 11.85
C PRO A 53 -10.93 4.39 12.54
N GLU A 54 -10.22 4.39 13.67
CA GLU A 54 -9.96 3.20 14.50
C GLU A 54 -11.26 2.46 14.90
N LYS A 55 -12.32 3.22 15.19
CA LYS A 55 -13.66 2.69 15.52
C LYS A 55 -14.20 1.74 14.44
N GLU A 56 -13.93 1.98 13.15
CA GLU A 56 -14.38 1.13 12.05
C GLU A 56 -13.53 -0.14 11.92
N ILE A 57 -12.20 -0.01 11.95
CA ILE A 57 -11.28 -1.16 11.86
C ILE A 57 -11.54 -2.14 13.03
N LEU A 58 -11.83 -1.63 14.23
CA LEU A 58 -12.16 -2.43 15.41
C LEU A 58 -13.62 -2.94 15.46
N GLN A 59 -14.50 -2.50 14.55
CA GLN A 59 -15.84 -3.09 14.36
C GLN A 59 -15.78 -4.32 13.45
N VAL A 60 -14.94 -4.28 12.42
CA VAL A 60 -14.77 -5.36 11.43
C VAL A 60 -14.45 -6.72 12.08
N SER A 61 -13.59 -6.75 13.10
CA SER A 61 -13.29 -7.97 13.86
C SER A 61 -14.44 -8.41 14.79
N LYS A 62 -15.15 -7.47 15.42
CA LYS A 62 -16.23 -7.75 16.38
C LYS A 62 -17.53 -8.24 15.73
N LEU A 63 -17.74 -7.93 14.46
CA LEU A 63 -18.96 -8.25 13.72
C LEU A 63 -18.86 -9.53 12.88
N ASN A 64 -17.70 -10.22 12.89
CA ASN A 64 -17.45 -11.34 11.97
C ASN A 64 -16.50 -12.38 12.57
N GLU A 65 -17.08 -13.50 13.02
CA GLU A 65 -16.36 -14.63 13.63
C GLU A 65 -15.24 -15.21 12.73
N ARG A 66 -15.41 -15.19 11.40
CA ARG A 66 -14.34 -15.62 10.47
C ARG A 66 -13.14 -14.69 10.50
N ILE A 67 -13.35 -13.38 10.61
CA ILE A 67 -12.25 -12.41 10.72
C ILE A 67 -11.53 -12.57 12.06
N GLN A 68 -12.27 -12.81 13.14
CA GLN A 68 -11.68 -13.13 14.44
C GLN A 68 -10.82 -14.40 14.37
N SER A 69 -11.32 -15.51 13.79
CA SER A 69 -10.53 -16.74 13.60
C SER A 69 -9.24 -16.46 12.83
N ILE A 70 -9.32 -15.79 11.67
CA ILE A 70 -8.13 -15.47 10.86
C ILE A 70 -7.10 -14.63 11.65
N PHE A 71 -7.55 -13.73 12.52
CA PHE A 71 -6.66 -12.95 13.39
C PHE A 71 -6.07 -13.76 14.55
N GLU A 72 -6.83 -14.69 15.13
CA GLU A 72 -6.34 -15.61 16.18
C GLU A 72 -5.32 -16.60 15.60
N ASP A 73 -5.59 -17.18 14.43
CA ASP A 73 -4.68 -18.06 13.68
C ASP A 73 -3.39 -17.31 13.27
N ALA A 74 -3.52 -16.09 12.74
CA ALA A 74 -2.37 -15.25 12.38
C ALA A 74 -1.50 -14.92 13.60
N PHE A 75 -2.12 -14.55 14.73
CA PHE A 75 -1.41 -14.27 15.97
C PHE A 75 -0.72 -15.52 16.54
N ALA A 76 -1.36 -16.68 16.48
CA ALA A 76 -0.79 -17.96 16.93
C ALA A 76 0.44 -18.40 16.10
N VAL A 77 0.43 -18.14 14.78
CA VAL A 77 1.54 -18.49 13.88
C VAL A 77 2.67 -17.46 13.88
N LEU A 78 2.36 -16.17 13.95
CA LEU A 78 3.35 -15.09 13.80
C LEU A 78 3.80 -14.47 15.15
N GLY A 79 3.13 -14.77 16.26
CA GLY A 79 3.35 -14.15 17.58
C GLY A 79 2.99 -12.66 17.65
N ARG A 80 2.50 -12.08 16.54
CA ARG A 80 2.09 -10.68 16.40
C ARG A 80 0.99 -10.56 15.33
N LEU A 81 0.09 -9.60 15.51
CA LEU A 81 -0.86 -9.17 14.50
C LEU A 81 -0.55 -7.73 14.14
N ASP A 82 -0.24 -7.46 12.87
CA ASP A 82 0.26 -6.16 12.42
C ASP A 82 -0.84 -5.25 11.83
N ASN A 83 -0.56 -3.94 11.81
CA ASN A 83 -1.54 -2.95 11.35
C ASN A 83 -1.95 -3.13 9.87
N ILE A 84 -1.09 -3.74 9.04
CA ILE A 84 -1.43 -4.14 7.68
C ILE A 84 -2.52 -5.22 7.69
N SER A 85 -2.34 -6.28 8.48
CA SER A 85 -3.31 -7.37 8.61
C SER A 85 -4.65 -6.88 9.16
N LEU A 86 -4.63 -5.98 10.15
CA LEU A 86 -5.85 -5.37 10.70
C LEU A 86 -6.66 -4.61 9.64
N VAL A 87 -6.02 -3.81 8.77
CA VAL A 87 -6.72 -3.09 7.70
C VAL A 87 -7.11 -4.01 6.54
N MET A 88 -6.34 -5.07 6.24
CA MET A 88 -6.81 -6.11 5.30
C MET A 88 -8.01 -6.91 5.84
N GLY A 89 -8.30 -6.84 7.14
CA GLY A 89 -9.49 -7.40 7.78
C GLY A 89 -10.81 -7.01 7.11
N PHE A 90 -10.91 -5.83 6.47
CA PHE A 90 -12.11 -5.46 5.68
C PHE A 90 -12.47 -6.50 4.59
N HIS A 91 -11.51 -7.33 4.16
CA HIS A 91 -11.69 -8.31 3.08
C HIS A 91 -11.13 -9.70 3.48
N PRO A 92 -11.84 -10.49 4.31
CA PRO A 92 -11.32 -11.75 4.87
C PRO A 92 -10.78 -12.74 3.83
N GLN A 93 -11.46 -12.90 2.69
CA GLN A 93 -11.01 -13.80 1.62
C GLN A 93 -9.64 -13.39 1.04
N TYR A 94 -9.40 -12.08 0.94
CA TYR A 94 -8.11 -11.55 0.52
C TYR A 94 -7.06 -11.73 1.62
N LEU A 95 -7.39 -11.40 2.87
CA LEU A 95 -6.49 -11.50 4.02
C LEU A 95 -5.98 -12.95 4.20
N GLU A 96 -6.88 -13.93 4.13
CA GLU A 96 -6.57 -15.36 4.23
C GLU A 96 -5.59 -15.81 3.13
N SER A 97 -5.86 -15.44 1.88
CA SER A 97 -4.95 -15.68 0.75
C SER A 97 -3.60 -14.96 0.90
N PHE A 98 -3.60 -13.72 1.41
CA PHE A 98 -2.40 -12.94 1.66
C PHE A 98 -1.51 -13.57 2.74
N LEU A 99 -2.09 -13.97 3.88
CA LEU A 99 -1.38 -14.65 4.96
C LEU A 99 -0.85 -16.02 4.53
N LYS A 100 -1.65 -16.83 3.82
CA LYS A 100 -1.22 -18.09 3.18
C LYS A 100 0.01 -17.87 2.27
N THR A 101 0.00 -16.80 1.48
CA THR A 101 1.14 -16.43 0.62
C THR A 101 2.37 -16.00 1.42
N LEU A 102 2.20 -15.19 2.48
CA LEU A 102 3.31 -14.73 3.32
C LEU A 102 3.96 -15.87 4.08
N HIS A 103 3.17 -16.78 4.66
CA HIS A 103 3.68 -17.95 5.37
C HIS A 103 4.52 -18.85 4.45
N TYR A 104 4.02 -19.14 3.23
CA TYR A 104 4.78 -19.88 2.23
C TYR A 104 6.11 -19.17 1.85
N LEU A 105 6.08 -17.85 1.63
CA LEU A 105 7.26 -17.11 1.22
C LEU A 105 8.29 -16.88 2.33
N LEU A 106 7.87 -16.70 3.58
CA LEU A 106 8.74 -16.28 4.69
C LEU A 106 9.06 -17.37 5.72
N GLN A 107 8.25 -18.42 5.84
CA GLN A 107 8.40 -19.43 6.91
C GLN A 107 8.68 -20.84 6.37
N MET A 108 8.07 -21.23 5.25
CA MET A 108 8.27 -22.57 4.66
C MET A 108 9.68 -22.74 4.05
N ASP A 109 10.12 -24.00 3.93
CA ASP A 109 11.32 -24.35 3.17
C ASP A 109 11.24 -23.86 1.72
N GLY A 110 12.39 -23.45 1.17
CA GLY A 110 12.45 -22.88 -0.17
C GLY A 110 13.88 -22.46 -0.56
N PRO A 111 14.09 -21.96 -1.79
CA PRO A 111 15.42 -21.71 -2.35
C PRO A 111 16.34 -20.77 -1.56
N LEU A 112 15.79 -19.94 -0.67
CA LEU A 112 16.51 -18.90 0.07
C LEU A 112 16.49 -19.15 1.59
N SER A 113 17.60 -18.86 2.26
CA SER A 113 17.64 -18.78 3.74
C SER A 113 16.74 -17.66 4.27
N LEU A 114 16.13 -17.86 5.45
CA LEU A 114 15.14 -16.94 6.01
C LEU A 114 15.68 -15.50 6.10
N HIS A 115 16.89 -15.31 6.65
CA HIS A 115 17.52 -13.98 6.73
C HIS A 115 17.69 -13.32 5.35
N CYS A 116 18.02 -14.06 4.30
CA CYS A 116 18.09 -13.50 2.94
C CYS A 116 16.71 -13.03 2.46
N ARG A 117 15.62 -13.77 2.75
CA ARG A 117 14.25 -13.37 2.38
C ARG A 117 13.83 -12.08 3.06
N HIS A 118 14.09 -11.93 4.36
CA HIS A 118 13.80 -10.68 5.08
C HIS A 118 14.69 -9.52 4.60
N TYR A 119 15.97 -9.75 4.30
CA TYR A 119 16.85 -8.71 3.75
C TYR A 119 16.42 -8.23 2.35
N ILE A 120 15.95 -9.13 1.48
CA ILE A 120 15.32 -8.77 0.19
C ILE A 120 14.05 -7.92 0.43
N GLY A 121 13.28 -8.21 1.48
CA GLY A 121 12.16 -7.39 1.95
C GLY A 121 12.57 -5.97 2.33
N ILE A 122 13.66 -5.80 3.07
CA ILE A 122 14.26 -4.48 3.39
C ILE A 122 14.63 -3.75 2.10
N MET A 123 15.40 -4.39 1.21
CA MET A 123 15.85 -3.79 -0.05
C MET A 123 14.67 -3.34 -0.94
N ALA A 124 13.58 -4.11 -0.99
CA ALA A 124 12.38 -3.78 -1.75
C ALA A 124 11.59 -2.63 -1.12
N ALA A 125 11.30 -2.70 0.17
CA ALA A 125 10.57 -1.66 0.92
C ALA A 125 11.29 -0.30 0.86
N ALA A 126 12.63 -0.32 0.91
CA ALA A 126 13.44 0.88 0.88
C ALA A 126 13.34 1.66 -0.45
N ARG A 127 13.07 1.00 -1.60
CA ARG A 127 12.86 1.69 -2.90
C ARG A 127 11.71 2.70 -2.89
N HIS A 128 10.75 2.56 -1.96
CA HIS A 128 9.62 3.47 -1.75
C HIS A 128 9.70 4.18 -0.39
N GLN A 129 10.90 4.23 0.21
CA GLN A 129 11.14 4.85 1.52
C GLN A 129 10.23 4.31 2.65
N CYS A 130 9.74 3.07 2.54
CA CYS A 130 8.68 2.55 3.39
C CYS A 130 9.21 2.10 4.76
N THR A 131 9.43 3.06 5.66
CA THR A 131 9.93 2.86 7.02
C THR A 131 9.20 1.74 7.78
N TYR A 132 7.87 1.66 7.65
CA TYR A 132 7.07 0.60 8.25
C TYR A 132 7.57 -0.80 7.86
N LEU A 133 7.67 -1.09 6.56
CA LEU A 133 8.09 -2.40 6.05
C LEU A 133 9.60 -2.64 6.26
N VAL A 134 10.42 -1.60 6.20
CA VAL A 134 11.85 -1.70 6.55
C VAL A 134 12.01 -2.15 8.01
N ASN A 135 11.34 -1.48 8.96
CA ASN A 135 11.42 -1.82 10.38
C ASN A 135 10.83 -3.21 10.67
N LEU A 136 9.74 -3.59 9.98
CA LEU A 136 9.15 -4.92 10.03
C LEU A 136 10.19 -6.01 9.68
N HIS A 137 10.83 -5.87 8.53
CA HIS A 137 11.82 -6.86 8.08
C HIS A 137 13.17 -6.77 8.81
N VAL A 138 13.57 -5.61 9.36
CA VAL A 138 14.74 -5.48 10.24
C VAL A 138 14.55 -6.32 11.50
N ASN A 139 13.40 -6.21 12.17
CA ASN A 139 13.09 -6.98 13.37
C ASN A 139 13.05 -8.49 13.08
N ASP A 140 12.31 -8.89 12.04
CA ASP A 140 12.20 -10.30 11.67
C ASP A 140 13.56 -10.89 11.18
N PHE A 141 14.38 -10.11 10.45
CA PHE A 141 15.74 -10.50 10.01
C PHE A 141 16.66 -10.82 11.18
N LEU A 142 16.66 -9.98 12.21
CA LEU A 142 17.44 -10.20 13.43
C LEU A 142 16.89 -11.41 14.22
N HIS A 143 15.56 -11.59 14.24
CA HIS A 143 14.92 -12.73 14.91
C HIS A 143 15.33 -14.08 14.27
N VAL A 144 15.42 -14.16 12.94
CA VAL A 144 15.90 -15.36 12.22
C VAL A 144 17.43 -15.46 12.10
N GLY A 145 18.17 -14.68 12.90
CA GLY A 145 19.63 -14.81 13.04
C GLY A 145 20.46 -14.22 11.89
N GLY A 146 19.96 -13.21 11.18
CA GLY A 146 20.74 -12.46 10.19
C GLY A 146 21.87 -11.63 10.83
N ASP A 147 23.01 -11.47 10.13
CA ASP A 147 24.15 -10.67 10.63
C ASP A 147 23.76 -9.18 10.72
N PRO A 148 23.79 -8.55 11.91
CA PRO A 148 23.44 -7.14 12.08
C PRO A 148 24.28 -6.18 11.23
N LYS A 149 25.48 -6.58 10.77
CA LYS A 149 26.33 -5.73 9.93
C LYS A 149 25.65 -5.33 8.63
N TRP A 150 24.86 -6.22 8.01
CA TRP A 150 24.17 -5.93 6.75
C TRP A 150 23.21 -4.74 6.90
N LEU A 151 22.78 -4.42 8.13
CA LEU A 151 21.89 -3.29 8.43
C LEU A 151 22.61 -1.92 8.47
N ASN A 152 23.95 -1.90 8.48
CA ASN A 152 24.71 -0.64 8.42
C ASN A 152 24.71 -0.01 7.02
N GLY A 153 24.50 -0.82 5.97
CA GLY A 153 24.35 -0.37 4.59
C GLY A 153 24.55 -1.51 3.59
N LEU A 154 24.13 -1.30 2.35
CA LEU A 154 24.15 -2.33 1.31
C LEU A 154 25.55 -2.93 1.06
N GLU A 155 26.62 -2.15 1.25
CA GLU A 155 28.01 -2.61 1.07
C GLU A 155 28.47 -3.68 2.07
N GLU A 156 27.87 -3.73 3.26
CA GLU A 156 28.12 -4.76 4.28
C GLU A 156 27.36 -6.06 3.99
N ALA A 157 26.48 -6.08 2.97
CA ALA A 157 25.76 -7.27 2.54
C ALA A 157 26.57 -8.12 1.53
N PRO A 158 26.35 -9.45 1.48
CA PRO A 158 26.95 -10.35 0.51
C PRO A 158 26.80 -9.85 -0.93
N GLN A 159 27.87 -9.97 -1.73
CA GLN A 159 27.88 -9.52 -3.13
C GLN A 159 26.76 -10.15 -3.97
N LYS A 160 26.37 -11.41 -3.68
CA LYS A 160 25.19 -12.07 -4.27
C LYS A 160 23.91 -11.22 -4.11
N LEU A 161 23.66 -10.68 -2.93
CA LEU A 161 22.52 -9.80 -2.64
C LEU A 161 22.70 -8.40 -3.23
N ARG A 162 23.90 -7.82 -3.19
CA ARG A 162 24.17 -6.50 -3.81
C ARG A 162 23.86 -6.48 -5.31
N ALA A 163 24.18 -7.56 -6.03
CA ALA A 163 23.88 -7.69 -7.46
C ALA A 163 22.38 -7.52 -7.81
N LEU A 164 21.46 -7.70 -6.84
CA LEU A 164 20.03 -7.45 -7.03
C LEU A 164 19.65 -5.96 -7.14
N GLY A 165 20.56 -5.02 -6.88
CA GLY A 165 20.27 -3.57 -6.86
C GLY A 165 19.62 -3.05 -8.15
N GLU A 166 20.16 -3.45 -9.31
CA GLU A 166 19.65 -3.05 -10.63
C GLU A 166 18.24 -3.63 -10.89
N LEU A 167 18.06 -4.93 -10.62
CA LEU A 167 16.77 -5.61 -10.78
C LEU A 167 15.70 -4.98 -9.86
N ASN A 168 16.06 -4.71 -8.60
CA ASN A 168 15.18 -4.10 -7.61
C ASN A 168 14.71 -2.70 -8.05
N LYS A 169 15.61 -1.81 -8.49
CA LYS A 169 15.22 -0.44 -8.89
C LYS A 169 14.41 -0.43 -10.19
N ILE A 170 14.69 -1.33 -11.13
CA ILE A 170 13.91 -1.50 -12.37
C ILE A 170 12.49 -1.97 -12.03
N LEU A 171 12.34 -3.08 -11.29
CA LEU A 171 11.04 -3.62 -10.90
C LEU A 171 10.20 -2.61 -10.11
N ALA A 172 10.82 -1.86 -9.19
CA ALA A 172 10.13 -0.87 -8.37
C ALA A 172 9.53 0.28 -9.21
N HIS A 173 10.30 0.85 -10.13
CA HIS A 173 10.00 2.19 -10.67
C HIS A 173 9.72 2.24 -12.17
N ARG A 174 10.38 1.39 -12.97
CA ARG A 174 10.34 1.40 -14.44
C ARG A 174 10.46 -0.01 -15.01
N PRO A 175 9.56 -0.95 -14.67
CA PRO A 175 9.77 -2.37 -14.93
C PRO A 175 9.87 -2.70 -16.42
N TRP A 176 9.25 -1.90 -17.31
CA TRP A 176 9.35 -2.00 -18.79
C TRP A 176 10.76 -1.79 -19.35
N LEU A 177 11.74 -1.41 -18.52
CA LEU A 177 13.16 -1.34 -18.88
C LEU A 177 13.93 -2.63 -18.56
N LEU A 178 13.27 -3.65 -17.99
CA LEU A 178 13.88 -4.95 -17.77
C LEU A 178 14.22 -5.60 -19.12
N THR A 179 15.44 -6.12 -19.23
CA THR A 179 15.91 -6.84 -20.42
C THR A 179 16.56 -8.17 -20.03
N LYS A 180 16.83 -9.04 -21.02
CA LYS A 180 17.43 -10.35 -20.76
C LYS A 180 18.82 -10.22 -20.15
N GLU A 181 19.60 -9.23 -20.60
CA GLU A 181 20.98 -8.97 -20.18
C GLU A 181 21.08 -8.70 -18.66
N HIS A 182 20.06 -8.05 -18.08
CA HIS A 182 19.94 -7.85 -16.63
C HIS A 182 19.83 -9.17 -15.86
N ILE A 183 19.16 -10.18 -16.44
CA ILE A 183 19.00 -11.50 -15.81
C ILE A 183 20.16 -12.43 -16.15
N GLU A 184 20.66 -12.41 -17.40
CA GLU A 184 21.90 -13.09 -17.79
C GLU A 184 23.04 -12.69 -16.85
N HIS A 185 23.13 -11.42 -16.44
CA HIS A 185 24.13 -10.97 -15.47
C HIS A 185 24.02 -11.67 -14.10
N LEU A 186 22.81 -11.93 -13.60
CA LEU A 186 22.57 -12.61 -12.32
C LEU A 186 22.82 -14.13 -12.41
N LEU A 187 22.56 -14.73 -13.58
CA LEU A 187 22.73 -16.16 -13.84
C LEU A 187 24.15 -16.54 -14.34
N LYS A 188 25.05 -15.57 -14.55
CA LYS A 188 26.45 -15.85 -14.94
C LYS A 188 27.14 -16.73 -13.91
N ALA A 189 27.85 -17.74 -14.38
CA ALA A 189 28.53 -18.76 -13.57
C ALA A 189 29.79 -18.23 -12.87
N GLU A 190 29.60 -17.29 -11.95
CA GLU A 190 30.59 -16.74 -11.04
C GLU A 190 30.38 -17.33 -9.62
N GLU A 191 31.33 -17.09 -8.70
CA GLU A 191 31.35 -17.63 -7.34
C GLU A 191 30.09 -17.31 -6.51
N HIS A 192 29.34 -16.29 -6.92
CA HIS A 192 28.14 -15.78 -6.26
C HIS A 192 26.90 -15.75 -7.18
N SER A 193 26.88 -16.63 -8.18
CA SER A 193 25.79 -16.81 -9.14
C SER A 193 24.42 -17.11 -8.51
N TRP A 194 23.35 -16.66 -9.17
CA TRP A 194 21.96 -17.00 -8.83
C TRP A 194 21.48 -18.21 -9.64
N SER A 195 20.77 -19.12 -8.99
CA SER A 195 19.94 -20.12 -9.68
C SER A 195 18.56 -19.55 -10.03
N LEU A 196 17.83 -20.21 -10.94
CA LEU A 196 16.48 -19.76 -11.30
C LEU A 196 15.47 -19.84 -10.15
N ALA A 197 15.52 -20.89 -9.33
CA ALA A 197 14.55 -21.06 -8.25
C ALA A 197 14.73 -19.94 -7.20
N GLU A 198 15.98 -19.65 -6.84
CA GLU A 198 16.32 -18.49 -6.02
C GLU A 198 15.87 -17.18 -6.67
N LEU A 199 16.14 -16.97 -7.96
CA LEU A 199 15.82 -15.72 -8.65
C LEU A 199 14.30 -15.49 -8.78
N ILE A 200 13.51 -16.53 -9.06
CA ILE A 200 12.04 -16.41 -9.07
C ILE A 200 11.53 -16.06 -7.67
N HIS A 201 12.07 -16.67 -6.62
CA HIS A 201 11.77 -16.31 -5.23
C HIS A 201 12.16 -14.85 -4.92
N VAL A 202 13.30 -14.37 -5.40
CA VAL A 202 13.72 -12.96 -5.31
C VAL A 202 12.72 -12.03 -6.02
N VAL A 203 12.41 -12.25 -7.30
CA VAL A 203 11.51 -11.37 -8.07
C VAL A 203 10.14 -11.29 -7.40
N VAL A 204 9.63 -12.43 -6.93
CA VAL A 204 8.38 -12.51 -6.16
C VAL A 204 8.43 -11.69 -4.87
N LEU A 205 9.50 -11.80 -4.07
CA LEU A 205 9.67 -11.01 -2.84
C LEU A 205 9.79 -9.51 -3.16
N LEU A 206 10.55 -9.14 -4.19
CA LEU A 206 10.70 -7.75 -4.63
C LEU A 206 9.34 -7.15 -5.01
N THR A 207 8.61 -7.72 -5.98
CA THR A 207 7.32 -7.17 -6.43
C THR A 207 6.24 -7.23 -5.34
N LEU A 208 6.29 -8.24 -4.45
CA LEU A 208 5.42 -8.31 -3.28
C LEU A 208 5.60 -7.07 -2.40
N TYR A 209 6.82 -6.72 -2.01
CA TYR A 209 7.05 -5.59 -1.11
C TYR A 209 7.00 -4.23 -1.80
N HIS A 210 7.27 -4.13 -3.11
CA HIS A 210 6.92 -2.95 -3.91
C HIS A 210 5.40 -2.71 -3.89
N SER A 211 4.59 -3.76 -4.06
CA SER A 211 3.12 -3.67 -3.96
C SER A 211 2.65 -3.37 -2.54
N LEU A 212 3.27 -3.98 -1.52
CA LEU A 212 2.88 -3.79 -0.13
C LEU A 212 3.22 -2.39 0.36
N ALA A 213 4.30 -1.77 -0.14
CA ALA A 213 4.58 -0.35 0.10
C ALA A 213 3.46 0.54 -0.45
N SER A 214 2.97 0.32 -1.69
CA SER A 214 1.80 1.03 -2.22
C SER A 214 0.58 0.93 -1.31
N PHE A 215 0.26 -0.27 -0.81
CA PHE A 215 -0.83 -0.48 0.14
C PHE A 215 -0.60 0.23 1.49
N THR A 216 0.62 0.14 2.02
CA THR A 216 1.01 0.72 3.32
C THR A 216 0.82 2.24 3.31
N PHE A 217 1.25 2.92 2.24
CA PHE A 217 1.01 4.35 2.08
C PHE A 217 -0.46 4.67 1.70
N GLY A 218 -1.09 3.86 0.84
CA GLY A 218 -2.47 4.07 0.36
C GLY A 218 -3.52 3.98 1.46
N CYS A 219 -3.42 2.99 2.33
CA CYS A 219 -4.24 2.88 3.54
C CYS A 219 -3.69 3.71 4.72
N GLY A 220 -2.57 4.43 4.54
CA GLY A 220 -1.98 5.30 5.56
C GLY A 220 -1.66 4.57 6.87
N ILE A 221 -1.08 3.36 6.78
CA ILE A 221 -0.82 2.49 7.91
C ILE A 221 0.13 3.16 8.93
N ASN A 222 -0.20 3.06 10.22
CA ASN A 222 0.64 3.56 11.31
C ASN A 222 1.69 2.51 11.74
N PRO A 223 2.88 2.91 12.22
CA PRO A 223 3.86 1.97 12.80
C PRO A 223 3.26 1.17 13.97
N ASP A 224 3.55 -0.13 14.00
CA ASP A 224 3.13 -1.01 15.09
C ASP A 224 3.80 -0.59 16.41
N ILE A 225 3.15 -0.80 17.56
CA ILE A 225 3.64 -0.34 18.88
C ILE A 225 5.07 -0.80 19.20
N ASN A 226 5.48 -1.97 18.71
CA ASN A 226 6.80 -2.56 18.92
C ASN A 226 7.90 -1.99 18.01
N THR A 227 7.57 -1.04 17.12
CA THR A 227 8.51 -0.41 16.18
C THR A 227 8.85 1.02 16.57
N ASP A 228 10.01 1.51 16.11
CA ASP A 228 10.41 2.91 16.31
C ASP A 228 9.41 3.87 15.68
N GLY A 229 8.98 4.87 16.47
CA GLY A 229 7.91 5.80 16.12
C GLY A 229 6.49 5.28 16.35
N GLY A 230 6.29 3.98 16.59
CA GLY A 230 4.99 3.40 16.94
C GLY A 230 4.57 3.64 18.39
N HIS A 231 5.53 3.82 19.29
CA HIS A 231 5.28 4.09 20.72
C HIS A 231 5.95 5.36 21.25
N THR A 232 5.36 5.91 22.32
CA THR A 232 5.91 6.98 23.14
C THR A 232 5.83 6.61 24.62
N PHE A 233 6.85 6.99 25.38
CA PHE A 233 6.87 6.92 26.84
C PHE A 233 6.41 8.22 27.51
N ARG A 234 6.03 9.23 26.73
CA ARG A 234 5.47 10.48 27.25
C ARG A 234 4.01 10.24 27.67
N VAL A 235 3.64 10.74 28.85
CA VAL A 235 2.22 10.90 29.21
C VAL A 235 1.64 11.95 28.25
N PRO A 236 0.41 11.78 27.73
CA PRO A 236 -0.26 12.83 26.95
C PRO A 236 -0.28 14.16 27.72
N SER A 237 0.07 15.24 27.04
CA SER A 237 -0.22 16.59 27.51
C SER A 237 -1.73 16.71 27.79
N LEU A 238 -2.13 17.43 28.85
CA LEU A 238 -3.51 17.44 29.35
C LEU A 238 -4.49 18.22 28.46
N SER A 239 -4.74 17.74 27.24
CA SER A 239 -5.80 18.19 26.35
C SER A 239 -7.14 17.53 26.70
N GLY A 240 -7.73 17.93 27.83
CA GLY A 240 -9.15 17.74 28.17
C GLY A 240 -9.64 16.34 28.58
N TYR A 241 -9.04 15.25 28.08
CA TYR A 241 -9.61 13.90 28.20
C TYR A 241 -8.92 13.00 29.24
N CYS A 242 -9.70 12.13 29.88
CA CYS A 242 -9.23 11.12 30.81
C CYS A 242 -8.91 9.81 30.08
N VAL A 243 -7.85 9.11 30.49
CA VAL A 243 -7.60 7.71 30.07
C VAL A 243 -8.77 6.79 30.48
N CYS A 244 -9.56 7.20 31.47
CA CYS A 244 -10.77 6.51 31.91
C CYS A 244 -11.96 6.61 30.93
N ASP A 245 -11.99 7.62 30.04
CA ASP A 245 -13.07 7.78 29.06
C ASP A 245 -12.97 6.73 27.93
N ILE A 246 -11.72 6.38 27.56
CA ILE A 246 -11.38 5.38 26.54
C ILE A 246 -11.97 4.00 26.87
N ALA A 247 -12.02 3.64 28.16
CA ALA A 247 -12.55 2.36 28.62
C ALA A 247 -14.09 2.28 28.60
N ASN A 248 -14.80 3.40 28.44
CA ASN A 248 -16.26 3.48 28.67
C ASN A 248 -17.05 4.07 27.48
N GLY A 249 -16.44 4.18 26.31
CA GLY A 249 -17.10 4.35 24.99
C GLY A 249 -17.74 5.71 24.66
N ASN A 250 -18.06 6.54 25.66
CA ASN A 250 -18.82 7.79 25.46
C ASN A 250 -17.94 8.99 25.07
N SER A 251 -17.60 9.10 23.79
CA SER A 251 -16.98 10.32 23.20
C SER A 251 -18.05 11.36 22.79
N THR A 252 -18.82 11.88 23.74
CA THR A 252 -20.01 12.73 23.51
C THR A 252 -19.69 14.20 23.15
N LEU A 253 -18.76 14.42 22.21
CA LEU A 253 -18.34 15.76 21.76
C LEU A 253 -18.16 15.92 20.24
N GLU A 254 -18.37 14.87 19.43
CA GLU A 254 -18.28 14.95 17.96
C GLU A 254 -19.56 15.51 17.30
N GLU A 255 -20.71 15.54 18.01
CA GLU A 255 -22.03 15.89 17.43
C GLU A 255 -22.28 17.40 17.22
N MET A 256 -21.47 18.30 17.80
CA MET A 256 -21.80 19.74 17.84
C MET A 256 -21.21 20.61 16.72
N PHE A 257 -20.44 20.05 15.77
CA PHE A 257 -19.86 20.81 14.65
C PHE A 257 -20.08 20.22 13.25
N GLY A 258 -20.76 19.06 13.12
CA GLY A 258 -20.98 18.42 11.81
C GLY A 258 -22.10 19.04 10.96
N ASN A 259 -22.99 19.84 11.54
CA ASN A 259 -24.35 20.05 11.00
C ASN A 259 -24.53 21.35 10.19
N GLN A 260 -23.52 21.76 9.41
CA GLN A 260 -23.61 23.03 8.64
C GLN A 260 -22.89 23.06 7.27
N GLN A 261 -22.86 21.94 6.54
CA GLN A 261 -22.63 21.97 5.08
C GLN A 261 -23.22 20.77 4.30
N VAL A 262 -24.38 20.26 4.72
CA VAL A 262 -25.12 19.21 3.97
C VAL A 262 -26.01 19.86 2.90
N SER A 263 -25.40 20.24 1.77
CA SER A 263 -26.09 20.70 0.56
C SER A 263 -25.23 20.44 -0.69
N GLU A 264 -25.89 20.16 -1.83
CA GLU A 264 -25.31 20.05 -3.19
C GLU A 264 -24.34 18.90 -3.55
N PHE A 265 -24.08 17.91 -2.68
CA PHE A 265 -23.22 16.74 -3.02
C PHE A 265 -23.94 15.38 -3.15
N SER A 266 -25.26 15.36 -3.33
CA SER A 266 -26.10 14.14 -3.27
C SER A 266 -26.30 13.45 -4.63
N GLY A 267 -25.22 13.10 -5.36
CA GLY A 267 -25.37 12.45 -6.66
C GLY A 267 -24.13 11.85 -7.34
N GLU A 268 -22.96 11.79 -6.69
CA GLU A 268 -21.73 11.28 -7.34
C GLU A 268 -21.84 9.78 -7.71
N VAL A 269 -22.37 8.96 -6.79
CA VAL A 269 -22.59 7.52 -7.00
C VAL A 269 -23.71 7.25 -7.98
N GLU A 270 -24.82 7.98 -7.90
CA GLU A 270 -25.98 7.82 -8.79
C GLU A 270 -25.60 8.10 -10.25
N VAL A 271 -24.81 9.17 -10.50
CA VAL A 271 -24.28 9.49 -11.83
C VAL A 271 -23.27 8.42 -12.32
N LEU A 272 -22.48 7.82 -11.43
CA LEU A 272 -21.59 6.72 -11.81
C LEU A 272 -22.36 5.44 -12.18
N MET A 273 -23.39 5.09 -11.40
CA MET A 273 -24.25 3.93 -11.69
C MET A 273 -25.02 4.11 -13.00
N GLU A 274 -25.55 5.30 -13.27
CA GLU A 274 -26.23 5.60 -14.54
C GLU A 274 -25.27 5.52 -15.74
N LYS A 275 -24.02 6.01 -15.62
CA LYS A 275 -22.99 5.82 -16.66
C LYS A 275 -22.63 4.34 -16.88
N MET A 276 -22.52 3.55 -15.82
CA MET A 276 -22.25 2.11 -15.94
C MET A 276 -23.39 1.42 -16.69
N LYS A 277 -24.65 1.76 -16.37
CA LYS A 277 -25.81 1.26 -17.09
C LYS A 277 -25.79 1.67 -18.57
N GLN A 278 -25.54 2.95 -18.87
CA GLN A 278 -25.47 3.45 -20.26
C GLN A 278 -24.35 2.77 -21.06
N LEU A 279 -23.15 2.58 -20.47
CA LEU A 279 -22.07 1.84 -21.11
C LEU A 279 -22.43 0.37 -21.37
N GLN A 280 -23.13 -0.27 -20.43
CA GLN A 280 -23.59 -1.64 -20.58
C GLN A 280 -24.67 -1.80 -21.65
N GLU A 281 -25.50 -0.78 -21.88
CA GLU A 281 -26.51 -0.74 -22.94
C GLU A 281 -25.90 -0.41 -24.31
N CYS A 282 -24.97 0.55 -24.40
CA CYS A 282 -24.33 0.93 -25.67
C CYS A 282 -23.31 -0.10 -26.21
N HIS A 283 -22.76 -0.97 -25.36
CA HIS A 283 -21.80 -2.01 -25.78
C HIS A 283 -22.42 -3.01 -26.79
N ASP A 284 -23.75 -3.16 -26.81
CA ASP A 284 -24.45 -4.03 -27.75
C ASP A 284 -24.80 -3.34 -29.10
N GLU A 285 -24.56 -2.02 -29.25
CA GLU A 285 -25.00 -1.23 -30.41
C GLU A 285 -23.85 -0.60 -31.24
N GLU A 286 -22.81 -0.01 -30.62
CA GLU A 286 -21.72 0.68 -31.35
C GLU A 286 -20.31 0.31 -30.83
N GLU A 287 -19.72 -0.79 -31.34
CA GLU A 287 -18.33 -1.15 -31.03
C GLU A 287 -17.32 -0.26 -31.79
N ALA A 288 -16.40 0.36 -31.05
CA ALA A 288 -15.38 1.26 -31.63
C ALA A 288 -14.35 0.49 -32.48
N SER A 289 -13.83 1.12 -33.54
CA SER A 289 -12.85 0.46 -34.40
C SER A 289 -11.53 0.16 -33.67
N GLN A 290 -10.87 -0.95 -34.01
CA GLN A 290 -9.59 -1.35 -33.42
C GLN A 290 -8.47 -0.29 -33.54
N GLU A 291 -8.47 0.49 -34.62
CA GLU A 291 -7.56 1.64 -34.76
C GLU A 291 -7.93 2.76 -33.77
N GLU A 292 -9.23 3.07 -33.62
CA GLU A 292 -9.68 4.06 -32.64
C GLU A 292 -9.37 3.62 -31.21
N MET A 293 -9.67 2.37 -30.82
CA MET A 293 -9.33 1.81 -29.51
C MET A 293 -7.82 1.94 -29.21
N ALA A 294 -6.97 1.71 -30.21
CA ALA A 294 -5.53 1.94 -30.10
C ALA A 294 -5.17 3.42 -29.87
N THR A 295 -5.83 4.37 -30.55
CA THR A 295 -5.61 5.81 -30.30
C THR A 295 -6.13 6.27 -28.93
N ARG A 296 -7.28 5.74 -28.49
CA ARG A 296 -7.86 6.00 -27.15
C ARG A 296 -6.90 5.49 -26.06
N PHE A 297 -6.28 4.31 -26.27
CA PHE A 297 -5.23 3.78 -25.40
C PHE A 297 -3.98 4.68 -25.37
N GLU A 298 -3.41 5.08 -26.51
CA GLU A 298 -2.20 5.92 -26.52
C GLU A 298 -2.46 7.30 -25.87
N ARG A 299 -3.67 7.85 -26.02
CA ARG A 299 -4.12 9.06 -25.34
C ARG A 299 -4.17 8.87 -23.82
N GLU A 300 -4.91 7.87 -23.33
CA GLU A 300 -5.02 7.58 -21.89
C GLU A 300 -3.65 7.27 -21.27
N LYS A 301 -2.83 6.46 -21.95
CA LYS A 301 -1.45 6.17 -21.53
C LYS A 301 -0.64 7.45 -21.36
N THR A 302 -0.72 8.37 -22.33
CA THR A 302 0.03 9.64 -22.32
C THR A 302 -0.49 10.59 -21.23
N GLU A 303 -1.81 10.77 -21.11
CA GLU A 303 -2.40 11.56 -20.02
C GLU A 303 -2.01 10.98 -18.65
N SER A 304 -2.05 9.65 -18.52
CA SER A 304 -1.63 8.97 -17.30
C SER A 304 -0.22 9.38 -16.89
N MET A 305 0.70 9.69 -17.80
CA MET A 305 2.08 10.07 -17.47
C MET A 305 2.19 11.51 -16.94
N LEU A 306 1.38 12.46 -17.44
CA LEU A 306 1.48 13.89 -17.12
C LEU A 306 1.23 14.18 -15.63
N VAL A 307 2.29 14.25 -14.81
CA VAL A 307 2.15 14.52 -13.38
C VAL A 307 1.86 16.01 -13.19
N VAL A 308 0.74 16.31 -12.52
CA VAL A 308 0.45 17.66 -12.01
C VAL A 308 1.17 17.80 -10.67
N THR A 309 2.46 18.15 -10.70
CA THR A 309 3.20 18.49 -9.48
C THR A 309 2.78 19.88 -9.01
N SER A 310 1.92 19.94 -7.99
CA SER A 310 1.81 21.12 -7.14
C SER A 310 3.04 21.16 -6.23
N GLU A 311 4.07 21.88 -6.68
CA GLU A 311 5.33 22.21 -5.98
C GLU A 311 6.12 20.99 -5.46
N ASP A 312 7.31 20.77 -6.03
CA ASP A 312 8.18 19.66 -5.65
C ASP A 312 8.86 19.90 -4.28
N GLU A 313 8.12 19.68 -3.19
CA GLU A 313 8.73 19.27 -1.93
C GLU A 313 9.45 17.92 -2.17
N GLU A 314 10.79 17.96 -2.15
CA GLU A 314 11.61 16.77 -2.12
C GLU A 314 11.43 16.08 -0.76
N CYS A 315 10.77 14.92 -0.76
CA CYS A 315 10.70 14.06 0.42
C CYS A 315 12.09 13.47 0.67
N VAL A 316 12.88 14.20 1.47
CA VAL A 316 14.26 13.85 1.82
C VAL A 316 14.26 12.48 2.52
N PRO A 317 14.92 11.46 1.96
CA PRO A 317 14.91 10.12 2.56
C PRO A 317 15.52 10.12 3.95
N SER A 318 14.90 9.39 4.88
CA SER A 318 15.55 9.10 6.16
C SER A 318 16.87 8.38 5.91
N ARG A 319 17.93 8.84 6.61
CA ARG A 319 19.26 8.21 6.64
C ARG A 319 19.24 6.73 7.07
N ASP A 320 18.16 6.28 7.70
CA ASP A 320 17.98 4.90 8.12
C ASP A 320 17.43 4.01 7.00
N VAL A 321 16.65 4.55 6.08
CA VAL A 321 16.12 3.79 4.93
C VAL A 321 17.06 3.87 3.72
N SER A 322 17.67 5.03 3.48
CA SER A 322 18.51 5.29 2.30
C SER A 322 19.82 4.47 2.24
N ARG A 323 20.23 3.81 3.33
CA ARG A 323 21.45 2.97 3.36
C ARG A 323 21.28 1.60 2.70
N HIS A 324 20.04 1.16 2.47
CA HIS A 324 19.73 -0.20 1.99
C HIS A 324 19.55 -0.31 0.46
N PHE A 325 19.76 0.78 -0.29
CA PHE A 325 19.63 0.77 -1.75
C PHE A 325 20.52 1.82 -2.45
N GLU A 326 21.01 1.46 -3.64
CA GLU A 326 21.73 2.35 -4.56
C GLU A 326 20.80 3.33 -5.29
N ASP A 327 21.36 4.41 -5.82
CA ASP A 327 20.67 5.43 -6.64
C ASP A 327 19.35 5.93 -6.01
N LEU A 328 19.51 6.83 -5.04
CA LEU A 328 18.43 7.52 -4.34
C LEU A 328 17.57 8.40 -5.28
N SER A 329 18.09 8.76 -6.45
CA SER A 329 17.40 9.58 -7.45
C SER A 329 16.55 8.77 -8.44
N TYR A 330 16.73 7.45 -8.48
CA TYR A 330 15.97 6.56 -9.37
C TYR A 330 14.56 6.33 -8.82
N GLY A 331 13.65 7.22 -9.20
CA GLY A 331 12.21 7.06 -9.08
C GLY A 331 11.52 6.94 -10.45
N TYR A 332 10.19 7.07 -10.46
CA TYR A 332 9.43 7.25 -11.69
C TYR A 332 9.73 8.63 -12.31
N LYS A 333 10.15 8.67 -13.59
CA LYS A 333 10.45 9.94 -14.28
C LYS A 333 9.19 10.70 -14.69
N ASN A 334 9.17 12.01 -14.50
CA ASN A 334 8.22 12.90 -15.15
C ASN A 334 8.51 12.98 -16.67
N PHE A 335 7.79 12.19 -17.47
CA PHE A 335 7.96 12.12 -18.94
C PHE A 335 7.55 13.39 -19.70
N SER A 336 7.04 14.42 -19.01
CA SER A 336 6.43 15.63 -19.57
C SER A 336 7.30 16.51 -20.49
N ARG A 337 8.59 16.19 -20.73
CA ARG A 337 9.53 17.05 -21.50
C ARG A 337 10.59 16.36 -22.37
N ARG A 338 10.72 15.03 -22.39
CA ARG A 338 11.65 14.30 -23.28
C ARG A 338 11.06 12.95 -23.67
N GLY A 339 11.20 12.56 -24.94
CA GLY A 339 10.52 11.41 -25.57
C GLY A 339 10.98 10.00 -25.16
N GLU A 340 11.30 9.78 -23.88
CA GLU A 340 11.26 8.43 -23.31
C GLU A 340 9.78 8.05 -23.14
N HIS A 341 9.22 7.27 -24.07
CA HIS A 341 7.84 6.76 -23.94
C HIS A 341 7.83 5.35 -23.36
N VAL A 342 6.84 5.03 -22.50
CA VAL A 342 6.59 3.64 -22.10
C VAL A 342 6.09 2.86 -23.31
N PRO A 343 6.76 1.75 -23.70
CA PRO A 343 6.42 0.99 -24.90
C PRO A 343 5.07 0.29 -24.74
N THR A 344 4.31 0.22 -25.83
CA THR A 344 3.02 -0.47 -25.85
C THR A 344 3.23 -1.98 -25.99
N LEU A 345 2.56 -2.72 -25.12
CA LEU A 345 2.53 -4.18 -25.04
C LEU A 345 1.08 -4.64 -25.12
N ARG A 346 0.73 -5.46 -26.11
CA ARG A 346 -0.59 -6.11 -26.16
C ARG A 346 -0.59 -7.31 -25.21
N VAL A 347 -1.65 -7.49 -24.44
CA VAL A 347 -1.80 -8.62 -23.50
C VAL A 347 -1.67 -9.97 -24.22
N LEU A 348 -2.20 -10.07 -25.44
CA LEU A 348 -2.09 -11.26 -26.29
C LEU A 348 -0.66 -11.63 -26.68
N ASP A 349 0.33 -10.72 -26.55
CA ASP A 349 1.73 -11.08 -26.79
C ASP A 349 2.39 -11.78 -25.57
N TYR A 350 1.86 -11.60 -24.35
CA TYR A 350 2.33 -12.25 -23.11
C TYR A 350 1.32 -12.02 -21.96
N SER A 351 0.57 -13.06 -21.62
CA SER A 351 -0.43 -13.10 -20.54
C SER A 351 0.11 -13.82 -19.29
N TRP A 352 -0.59 -13.68 -18.15
CA TRP A 352 -0.33 -14.54 -16.99
C TRP A 352 -0.87 -15.96 -17.24
N GLU A 353 -2.06 -16.02 -17.83
CA GLU A 353 -2.86 -17.18 -18.13
C GLU A 353 -2.13 -18.19 -19.04
N ASP A 354 -1.63 -17.75 -20.19
CA ASP A 354 -0.99 -18.65 -21.17
C ASP A 354 0.52 -18.85 -20.93
N HIS A 355 1.17 -17.95 -20.18
CA HIS A 355 2.63 -17.93 -20.02
C HIS A 355 3.10 -17.85 -18.56
N GLY A 356 2.68 -16.82 -17.83
CA GLY A 356 3.20 -16.49 -16.49
C GLY A 356 2.98 -17.59 -15.43
N PHE A 357 1.78 -18.16 -15.38
CA PHE A 357 1.42 -19.23 -14.44
C PHE A 357 2.27 -20.49 -14.65
N SER A 358 2.28 -21.00 -15.89
CA SER A 358 3.06 -22.17 -16.30
C SER A 358 4.55 -21.99 -16.00
N LEU A 359 5.06 -20.77 -16.21
CA LEU A 359 6.41 -20.42 -15.87
C LEU A 359 6.69 -20.49 -14.36
N VAL A 360 5.95 -19.75 -13.54
CA VAL A 360 6.20 -19.70 -12.10
C VAL A 360 6.07 -21.10 -11.50
N ASN A 361 5.03 -21.86 -11.86
CA ASN A 361 4.82 -23.20 -11.32
C ASN A 361 5.91 -24.21 -11.74
N ARG A 362 6.60 -24.00 -12.88
CA ARG A 362 7.74 -24.83 -13.31
C ARG A 362 9.05 -24.52 -12.56
N LEU A 363 9.21 -23.31 -12.03
CA LEU A 363 10.46 -22.85 -11.40
C LEU A 363 10.37 -22.71 -9.88
N TYR A 364 9.17 -22.49 -9.36
CA TYR A 364 8.82 -22.54 -7.94
C TYR A 364 7.43 -23.20 -7.83
N PRO A 365 7.38 -24.55 -7.74
CA PRO A 365 6.14 -25.31 -7.62
C PRO A 365 5.26 -24.83 -6.45
N ASP A 366 3.96 -25.09 -6.59
CA ASP A 366 2.85 -24.69 -5.71
C ASP A 366 2.64 -23.16 -5.59
N PHE A 367 3.71 -22.37 -5.69
CA PHE A 367 3.65 -20.91 -5.63
C PHE A 367 2.92 -20.29 -6.83
N GLY A 368 2.98 -20.93 -8.01
CA GLY A 368 2.20 -20.52 -9.17
C GLY A 368 0.69 -20.53 -8.88
N GLN A 369 0.20 -21.56 -8.18
CA GLN A 369 -1.19 -21.64 -7.73
C GLN A 369 -1.51 -20.61 -6.65
N LEU A 370 -0.62 -20.40 -5.66
CA LEU A 370 -0.83 -19.38 -4.63
C LEU A 370 -0.94 -17.95 -5.21
N LEU A 371 -0.18 -17.64 -6.27
CA LEU A 371 -0.35 -16.39 -7.01
C LEU A 371 -1.66 -16.34 -7.80
N ASP A 372 -2.04 -17.41 -8.50
CA ASP A 372 -3.26 -17.41 -9.30
C ASP A 372 -4.52 -17.29 -8.43
N GLU A 373 -4.66 -18.10 -7.37
CA GLU A 373 -5.73 -17.99 -6.37
C GLU A 373 -5.86 -16.54 -5.88
N LYS A 374 -4.72 -15.90 -5.57
CA LYS A 374 -4.63 -14.53 -5.07
C LYS A 374 -4.98 -13.47 -6.12
N PHE A 375 -4.59 -13.67 -7.38
CA PHE A 375 -4.99 -12.79 -8.49
C PHE A 375 -6.49 -12.90 -8.78
N GLN A 376 -7.04 -14.11 -8.79
CA GLN A 376 -8.46 -14.35 -8.99
C GLN A 376 -9.30 -13.78 -7.84
N ILE A 377 -8.91 -13.99 -6.58
CA ILE A 377 -9.59 -13.40 -5.42
C ILE A 377 -9.59 -11.87 -5.52
N ALA A 378 -8.45 -11.23 -5.87
CA ALA A 378 -8.37 -9.78 -5.96
C ALA A 378 -9.16 -9.19 -7.13
N TYR A 379 -9.16 -9.83 -8.30
CA TYR A 379 -9.91 -9.37 -9.47
C TYR A 379 -11.43 -9.50 -9.28
N ASN A 380 -11.87 -10.62 -8.70
CA ASN A 380 -13.28 -10.95 -8.51
C ASN A 380 -13.87 -10.45 -7.18
N LEU A 381 -13.12 -9.69 -6.37
CA LEU A 381 -13.57 -9.20 -5.07
C LEU A 381 -14.74 -8.20 -5.21
N THR A 382 -15.96 -8.69 -5.07
CA THR A 382 -17.19 -7.88 -5.05
C THR A 382 -18.08 -8.31 -3.89
N TYR A 383 -18.77 -7.32 -3.31
CA TYR A 383 -19.89 -7.52 -2.38
C TYR A 383 -21.23 -7.20 -3.04
N ASN A 384 -21.19 -6.82 -4.33
CA ASN A 384 -22.28 -6.26 -5.12
C ASN A 384 -22.89 -5.01 -4.47
N THR A 385 -22.02 -4.14 -3.97
CA THR A 385 -22.34 -2.87 -3.29
C THR A 385 -21.65 -1.70 -3.97
N MET A 386 -22.26 -0.52 -3.87
CA MET A 386 -21.61 0.75 -4.20
C MET A 386 -22.06 1.82 -3.21
N ALA A 387 -21.16 2.26 -2.32
CA ALA A 387 -21.47 3.16 -1.21
C ALA A 387 -22.61 2.64 -0.31
N THR A 388 -23.82 3.17 -0.46
CA THR A 388 -25.04 2.74 0.24
C THR A 388 -25.88 1.73 -0.55
N HIS A 389 -25.68 1.63 -1.86
CA HIS A 389 -26.49 0.79 -2.75
C HIS A 389 -26.07 -0.68 -2.69
N GLN A 390 -27.04 -1.57 -2.88
CA GLN A 390 -26.92 -3.03 -2.76
C GLN A 390 -27.45 -3.70 -4.03
N GLY A 391 -26.89 -4.85 -4.42
CA GLY A 391 -27.26 -5.56 -5.65
C GLY A 391 -26.67 -4.95 -6.93
N VAL A 392 -25.65 -4.10 -6.81
CA VAL A 392 -24.99 -3.41 -7.93
C VAL A 392 -23.80 -4.25 -8.41
N ASP A 393 -23.77 -4.65 -9.68
CA ASP A 393 -22.54 -5.20 -10.24
C ASP A 393 -21.47 -4.10 -10.40
N THR A 394 -20.26 -4.42 -9.96
CA THR A 394 -19.09 -3.54 -9.98
C THR A 394 -18.05 -3.95 -11.03
N SER A 395 -18.35 -4.97 -11.86
CA SER A 395 -17.45 -5.54 -12.86
C SER A 395 -16.80 -4.49 -13.77
N MET A 396 -17.59 -3.60 -14.38
CA MET A 396 -17.10 -2.54 -15.27
C MET A 396 -16.15 -1.59 -14.55
N LEU A 397 -16.51 -1.15 -13.33
CA LEU A 397 -15.68 -0.25 -12.53
C LEU A 397 -14.35 -0.92 -12.12
N ARG A 398 -14.38 -2.20 -11.74
CA ARG A 398 -13.17 -3.00 -11.44
C ARG A 398 -12.30 -3.21 -12.69
N ARG A 399 -12.90 -3.53 -13.85
CA ARG A 399 -12.20 -3.65 -15.15
C ARG A 399 -11.55 -2.33 -15.56
N ALA A 400 -12.23 -1.19 -15.34
CA ALA A 400 -11.69 0.14 -15.61
C ALA A 400 -10.52 0.51 -14.69
N ILE A 401 -10.60 0.24 -13.38
CA ILE A 401 -9.48 0.43 -12.43
C ILE A 401 -8.27 -0.40 -12.88
N TRP A 402 -8.49 -1.69 -13.12
CA TRP A 402 -7.48 -2.65 -13.55
C TRP A 402 -6.80 -2.22 -14.86
N ASN A 403 -7.59 -1.91 -15.89
CA ASN A 403 -7.09 -1.54 -17.21
C ASN A 403 -6.43 -0.14 -17.20
N TYR A 404 -6.86 0.79 -16.35
CA TYR A 404 -6.15 2.06 -16.14
C TYR A 404 -4.76 1.84 -15.53
N ILE A 405 -4.62 0.93 -14.57
CA ILE A 405 -3.30 0.61 -13.99
C ILE A 405 -2.42 -0.08 -15.02
N HIS A 406 -2.93 -1.07 -15.76
CA HIS A 406 -2.18 -1.70 -16.85
C HIS A 406 -1.76 -0.70 -17.94
N CYS A 407 -2.63 0.27 -18.29
CA CYS A 407 -2.33 1.38 -19.20
C CYS A 407 -1.15 2.24 -18.70
N MET A 408 -1.06 2.51 -17.40
CA MET A 408 0.05 3.26 -16.80
C MET A 408 1.44 2.62 -16.98
N PHE A 409 1.51 1.31 -17.29
CA PHE A 409 2.73 0.56 -17.60
C PHE A 409 2.83 0.17 -19.09
N GLY A 410 1.94 0.67 -19.94
CA GLY A 410 1.95 0.40 -21.39
C GLY A 410 1.27 -0.91 -21.81
N ILE A 411 0.59 -1.61 -20.90
CA ILE A 411 -0.15 -2.85 -21.23
C ILE A 411 -1.53 -2.50 -21.80
N ARG A 412 -1.81 -3.00 -23.01
CA ARG A 412 -3.04 -2.79 -23.77
C ARG A 412 -3.81 -4.11 -23.94
N TYR A 413 -5.05 -4.09 -23.51
CA TYR A 413 -6.10 -5.02 -23.91
C TYR A 413 -6.67 -4.57 -25.26
N ASP A 414 -6.69 -5.46 -26.26
CA ASP A 414 -7.22 -5.15 -27.61
C ASP A 414 -8.77 -5.23 -27.64
N ASP A 415 -9.37 -5.84 -26.61
CA ASP A 415 -10.81 -6.05 -26.34
C ASP A 415 -11.43 -4.98 -25.41
N TYR A 416 -10.79 -3.81 -25.25
CA TYR A 416 -11.20 -2.82 -24.26
C TYR A 416 -11.21 -1.38 -24.77
N ASP A 417 -12.33 -0.67 -24.55
CA ASP A 417 -12.42 0.76 -24.82
C ASP A 417 -11.83 1.59 -23.67
N TYR A 418 -10.61 2.11 -23.88
CA TYR A 418 -9.97 3.06 -22.97
C TYR A 418 -10.72 4.41 -22.86
N GLY A 419 -11.78 4.64 -23.66
CA GLY A 419 -12.78 5.68 -23.45
C GLY A 419 -13.54 5.53 -22.12
N GLU A 420 -13.96 4.31 -21.74
CA GLU A 420 -14.69 4.01 -20.51
C GLU A 420 -14.02 4.58 -19.25
N ILE A 421 -12.69 4.50 -19.19
CA ILE A 421 -11.87 4.94 -18.04
C ILE A 421 -12.13 6.40 -17.68
N ASN A 422 -12.42 7.27 -18.67
CA ASN A 422 -12.72 8.69 -18.44
C ASN A 422 -14.17 8.93 -18.01
N GLN A 423 -15.05 7.96 -18.24
CA GLN A 423 -16.45 8.01 -17.83
C GLN A 423 -16.60 7.49 -16.39
N LEU A 424 -15.86 6.42 -16.05
CA LEU A 424 -15.95 5.69 -14.78
C LEU A 424 -14.97 6.17 -13.70
N LEU A 425 -13.74 6.59 -14.04
CA LEU A 425 -12.75 7.02 -13.05
C LEU A 425 -12.63 8.55 -13.02
N ASP A 426 -13.04 9.16 -11.91
CA ASP A 426 -12.93 10.61 -11.71
C ASP A 426 -11.46 11.07 -11.59
N ARG A 427 -11.23 12.37 -11.80
CA ARG A 427 -9.88 12.95 -11.77
C ARG A 427 -9.16 12.79 -10.44
N SER A 428 -9.86 12.87 -9.31
CA SER A 428 -9.26 12.70 -7.98
C SER A 428 -8.85 11.24 -7.73
N PHE A 429 -9.69 10.28 -8.13
CA PHE A 429 -9.35 8.86 -8.04
C PHE A 429 -8.22 8.45 -9.00
N LYS A 430 -8.24 8.93 -10.26
CA LYS A 430 -7.10 8.77 -11.19
C LYS A 430 -5.79 9.28 -10.58
N VAL A 431 -5.80 10.45 -9.94
CA VAL A 431 -4.61 11.02 -9.25
C VAL A 431 -4.17 10.17 -8.04
N TYR A 432 -5.11 9.66 -7.24
CA TYR A 432 -4.81 8.75 -6.13
C TYR A 432 -4.14 7.44 -6.61
N ILE A 433 -4.76 6.74 -7.56
CA ILE A 433 -4.21 5.52 -8.17
C ILE A 433 -2.82 5.80 -8.76
N LYS A 434 -2.68 6.88 -9.53
CA LYS A 434 -1.42 7.28 -10.18
C LYS A 434 -0.27 7.49 -9.19
N THR A 435 -0.49 8.25 -8.12
CA THR A 435 0.52 8.48 -7.09
C THR A 435 0.85 7.16 -6.38
N MET A 436 -0.16 6.37 -6.01
CA MET A 436 0.05 5.08 -5.33
C MET A 436 0.83 4.05 -6.14
N VAL A 437 0.71 4.07 -7.46
CA VAL A 437 1.44 3.16 -8.36
C VAL A 437 2.89 3.59 -8.62
N ARG A 438 3.21 4.89 -8.50
CA ARG A 438 4.50 5.44 -9.00
C ARG A 438 5.36 6.10 -7.92
N THR A 439 4.74 6.84 -7.01
CA THR A 439 5.37 7.60 -5.92
C THR A 439 4.52 7.47 -4.65
N PRO A 440 4.29 6.24 -4.12
CA PRO A 440 3.38 6.01 -3.00
C PRO A 440 3.78 6.79 -1.73
N GLU A 441 5.05 7.10 -1.56
CA GLU A 441 5.56 7.97 -0.50
C GLU A 441 4.96 9.39 -0.51
N LYS A 442 4.40 9.86 -1.64
CA LYS A 442 3.68 11.14 -1.76
C LYS A 442 2.16 11.07 -1.47
N ILE A 443 1.60 9.92 -1.02
CA ILE A 443 0.18 9.83 -0.67
C ILE A 443 -0.12 10.57 0.65
N THR A 444 -1.09 11.49 0.59
CA THR A 444 -1.57 12.26 1.76
C THR A 444 -3.02 11.92 2.11
N LYS A 445 -3.43 12.17 3.37
CA LYS A 445 -4.84 11.99 3.77
C LYS A 445 -5.79 12.83 2.91
N ARG A 446 -5.39 14.05 2.54
CA ARG A 446 -6.17 14.92 1.63
C ARG A 446 -6.49 14.25 0.29
N MET A 447 -5.54 13.48 -0.28
CA MET A 447 -5.81 12.70 -1.48
C MET A 447 -6.84 11.60 -1.21
N TYR A 448 -6.62 10.78 -0.18
CA TYR A 448 -7.51 9.69 0.22
C TYR A 448 -8.95 10.15 0.53
N ASP A 449 -9.10 11.31 1.17
CA ASP A 449 -10.39 11.91 1.52
C ASP A 449 -11.10 12.50 0.29
N SER A 450 -10.35 12.96 -0.72
CA SER A 450 -10.89 13.73 -1.85
C SER A 450 -11.64 12.91 -2.90
N PHE A 451 -11.23 11.66 -3.12
CA PHE A 451 -11.86 10.73 -4.06
C PHE A 451 -12.98 9.92 -3.39
N TRP A 452 -13.96 9.47 -4.19
CA TRP A 452 -15.05 8.57 -3.74
C TRP A 452 -15.64 8.98 -2.37
N ARG A 453 -16.15 10.21 -2.26
CA ARG A 453 -16.49 10.82 -0.96
C ARG A 453 -17.68 10.17 -0.26
N GLN A 454 -18.60 9.61 -1.05
CA GLN A 454 -19.79 8.90 -0.58
C GLN A 454 -19.51 7.41 -0.26
N PHE A 455 -18.37 6.86 -0.70
CA PHE A 455 -18.05 5.43 -0.55
C PHE A 455 -17.50 5.11 0.84
N GLN A 456 -17.69 3.86 1.26
CA GLN A 456 -17.19 3.37 2.54
C GLN A 456 -15.66 3.24 2.55
N HIS A 457 -15.04 3.35 3.73
CA HIS A 457 -13.60 3.10 3.89
C HIS A 457 -13.19 1.70 3.42
N SER A 458 -14.05 0.69 3.61
CA SER A 458 -13.90 -0.66 3.08
C SER A 458 -13.75 -0.70 1.54
N GLU A 459 -14.50 0.12 0.80
CA GLU A 459 -14.44 0.17 -0.67
C GLU A 459 -13.15 0.85 -1.15
N LYS A 460 -12.69 1.87 -0.42
CA LYS A 460 -11.37 2.49 -0.64
C LYS A 460 -10.23 1.53 -0.35
N VAL A 461 -10.35 0.66 0.66
CA VAL A 461 -9.38 -0.42 0.94
C VAL A 461 -9.40 -1.46 -0.19
N ARG A 462 -10.57 -1.91 -0.65
CA ARG A 462 -10.73 -2.81 -1.81
C ARG A 462 -10.02 -2.27 -3.06
N SER A 463 -10.27 -1.02 -3.45
CA SER A 463 -9.54 -0.39 -4.58
C SER A 463 -8.03 -0.30 -4.35
N THR A 464 -7.60 -0.08 -3.11
CA THR A 464 -6.18 -0.06 -2.72
C THR A 464 -5.55 -1.46 -2.81
N LEU A 465 -6.31 -2.53 -2.55
CA LEU A 465 -5.91 -3.93 -2.77
C LEU A 465 -5.87 -4.32 -4.25
N GLU A 466 -6.86 -3.89 -5.04
CA GLU A 466 -6.87 -4.05 -6.50
C GLU A 466 -5.63 -3.38 -7.12
N THR A 467 -5.32 -2.15 -6.68
CA THR A 467 -4.16 -1.39 -7.18
C THR A 467 -2.82 -2.00 -6.76
N LYS A 468 -2.69 -2.45 -5.50
CA LYS A 468 -1.59 -3.29 -5.03
C LYS A 468 -1.42 -4.52 -5.93
N MET A 469 -2.51 -5.24 -6.22
CA MET A 469 -2.42 -6.50 -6.95
C MET A 469 -1.95 -6.31 -8.39
N ASN A 470 -2.45 -5.30 -9.08
CA ASN A 470 -1.96 -4.93 -10.41
C ASN A 470 -0.43 -4.70 -10.39
N ARG A 471 0.08 -3.90 -9.43
CA ARG A 471 1.53 -3.68 -9.26
C ARG A 471 2.32 -4.97 -9.03
N HIS A 472 1.75 -5.95 -8.33
CA HIS A 472 2.37 -7.25 -8.10
C HIS A 472 2.33 -8.17 -9.34
N ARG A 473 1.25 -8.12 -10.14
CA ARG A 473 1.03 -8.94 -11.34
C ARG A 473 1.78 -8.44 -12.58
N LEU A 474 2.33 -7.22 -12.53
CA LEU A 474 3.11 -6.59 -13.60
C LEU A 474 4.53 -7.17 -13.80
N PHE A 475 4.60 -8.48 -14.03
CA PHE A 475 5.80 -9.17 -14.51
C PHE A 475 6.04 -8.78 -15.98
N VAL A 476 7.15 -8.09 -16.25
CA VAL A 476 7.37 -7.46 -17.56
C VAL A 476 7.96 -8.41 -18.60
N LYS A 477 7.41 -8.31 -19.81
CA LYS A 477 8.00 -8.79 -21.06
C LYS A 477 9.27 -7.99 -21.41
N VAL A 478 10.42 -8.67 -21.33
CA VAL A 478 11.63 -8.29 -22.04
C VAL A 478 11.36 -8.22 -23.55
N LYS A 479 11.71 -7.13 -24.21
CA LYS A 479 11.65 -7.01 -25.68
C LYS A 479 13.03 -7.24 -26.30
N SER A 480 13.26 -8.42 -26.89
CA SER A 480 14.38 -8.66 -27.79
C SER A 480 14.00 -8.30 -29.24
N SER A 481 14.94 -7.75 -30.02
CA SER A 481 14.71 -7.34 -31.40
C SER A 481 15.43 -8.25 -32.40
N GLY A 482 14.68 -9.20 -32.98
CA GLY A 482 15.10 -9.97 -34.15
C GLY A 482 15.78 -11.32 -33.87
N SER A 483 15.64 -12.21 -34.87
CA SER A 483 16.11 -13.61 -34.91
C SER A 483 15.53 -14.58 -33.87
N GLU A 484 15.46 -15.85 -34.27
CA GLU A 484 14.81 -16.93 -33.52
C GLU A 484 15.77 -17.61 -32.52
N LEU A 485 15.20 -18.49 -31.68
CA LEU A 485 15.82 -19.15 -30.52
C LEU A 485 16.13 -18.19 -29.36
N ILE A 486 16.22 -18.74 -28.14
CA ILE A 486 16.21 -17.97 -26.88
C ILE A 486 14.91 -17.16 -26.71
N THR A 487 13.77 -17.83 -26.97
CA THR A 487 12.64 -17.76 -26.03
C THR A 487 13.17 -18.05 -24.61
N ILE A 488 12.45 -17.59 -23.58
CA ILE A 488 12.72 -17.89 -22.16
C ILE A 488 13.90 -17.07 -21.58
N LEU A 489 13.62 -16.21 -20.58
CA LEU A 489 14.62 -15.87 -19.56
C LEU A 489 14.03 -15.29 -18.27
N PHE A 490 14.17 -15.94 -17.10
CA PHE A 490 13.79 -17.32 -16.76
C PHE A 490 14.42 -18.60 -17.41
N PHE A 491 15.71 -18.63 -17.81
CA PHE A 491 16.31 -19.76 -18.57
C PHE A 491 17.33 -20.64 -17.83
N CYS A 492 16.92 -21.89 -17.55
CA CYS A 492 17.69 -23.11 -17.19
C CYS A 492 16.63 -24.23 -16.94
N LEU A 493 16.82 -25.53 -17.15
CA LEU A 493 17.86 -26.37 -17.80
C LEU A 493 17.12 -27.20 -18.90
N SER A 494 17.70 -27.92 -19.88
CA SER A 494 19.07 -28.24 -20.32
C SER A 494 19.10 -28.07 -21.86
N GLY A 495 20.17 -28.17 -22.65
CA GLY A 495 21.32 -29.09 -22.69
C GLY A 495 21.63 -29.38 -24.19
N PRO A 496 22.86 -29.65 -24.62
CA PRO A 496 23.23 -29.43 -26.03
C PRO A 496 23.04 -30.63 -26.98
N ARG A 497 22.33 -30.40 -28.11
CA ARG A 497 22.76 -30.75 -29.48
C ARG A 497 21.86 -30.13 -30.55
#